data_AF-D6LJF3-F1
#
_entry.id   AF-D6LJF3-F1
#
_cell.length_a   1.000
_cell.length_b   1.000
_cell.length_c   1.000
_cell.angle_alpha   90.00
_cell.angle_beta   90.00
_cell.angle_gamma   90.00
#
_symmetry.space_group_name_H-M   'P 1'
#
loop_
_entity.id
_entity.type
_entity.pdbx_description
1 polymer ?
#
loop_
_entity_poly.entity_id
_entity_poly.type
_entity_poly.pdbx_seq_one_letter_code
_entity_poly.pdbx_strand_id
1 'polypeptide(L)'
;MEDNGKKINENEHRALSRHEIKLNLDEFIQNAKRLLKPIGTLYFVHRTHRLVEIIKTLDKNKFSVKKIIFVFSKNNTSSMMIIEALKGKKIKLEIENYYV
;
A
#
# COMPACT_ATOMS: atom_id res chain seq x y z
N MET A 1 17.50 14.25 20.01
CA MET A 1 16.73 14.17 21.26
C MET A 1 16.37 12.71 21.47
N GLU A 2 16.74 12.17 22.62
CA GLU A 2 16.55 10.76 22.97
C GLU A 2 15.07 10.46 23.17
N ASP A 3 14.59 9.38 22.55
CA ASP A 3 13.39 8.69 22.99
C ASP A 3 13.67 7.18 23.02
N ASN A 4 13.61 6.61 24.22
CA ASN A 4 13.46 5.18 24.48
C ASN A 4 14.49 4.20 23.87
N GLY A 5 15.79 4.50 23.97
CA GLY A 5 16.85 3.47 23.96
C GLY A 5 16.99 2.63 22.68
N LYS A 6 16.36 3.02 21.58
CA LYS A 6 16.51 2.36 20.27
C LYS A 6 17.33 3.25 19.36
N LYS A 7 18.39 2.70 18.76
CA LYS A 7 19.15 3.35 17.68
C LYS A 7 18.17 3.84 16.61
N ILE A 8 17.87 5.13 16.61
CA ILE A 8 17.15 5.78 15.52
C ILE A 8 18.11 5.70 14.34
N ASN A 9 17.72 4.97 13.31
CA ASN A 9 18.46 4.92 12.05
C ASN A 9 18.59 6.36 11.55
N GLU A 10 19.80 6.86 11.30
CA GLU A 10 20.12 8.25 10.93
C GLU A 10 19.39 8.77 9.68
N ASN A 11 18.71 7.88 8.95
CA ASN A 11 17.94 8.22 7.77
C ASN A 11 16.48 8.50 8.14
N GLU A 12 16.17 9.75 8.47
CA GLU A 12 14.83 10.23 8.85
C GLU A 12 13.72 9.79 7.88
N HIS A 13 14.02 9.74 6.57
CA HIS A 13 13.06 9.27 5.55
C HIS A 13 12.63 7.81 5.77
N ARG A 14 13.56 6.94 6.21
CA ARG A 14 13.25 5.53 6.50
C ARG A 14 12.42 5.37 7.77
N ALA A 15 12.59 6.25 8.75
CA ALA A 15 11.78 6.24 9.97
C ALA A 15 10.34 6.69 9.68
N LEU A 16 10.18 7.79 8.91
CA LEU A 16 8.90 8.36 8.49
C LEU A 16 8.05 7.37 7.68
N SER A 17 8.63 6.68 6.69
CA SER A 17 7.90 5.72 5.85
C SER A 17 7.55 4.41 6.57
N ARG A 18 8.31 4.02 7.60
CA ARG A 18 8.08 2.77 8.35
C ARG A 18 6.99 2.88 9.40
N HIS A 19 6.72 4.09 9.88
CA HIS A 19 5.80 4.36 10.99
C HIS A 19 4.61 5.23 10.56
N GLU A 20 4.42 5.48 9.27
CA GLU A 20 3.32 6.30 8.73
C GLU A 20 3.15 7.69 9.37
N ILE A 21 4.25 8.28 9.85
CA ILE A 21 4.21 9.47 10.74
C ILE A 21 3.65 10.73 10.05
N LYS A 22 3.68 10.82 8.70
CA LYS A 22 3.30 12.04 7.95
C LYS A 22 2.16 11.88 6.94
N LEU A 23 1.71 10.66 6.66
CA LEU A 23 0.59 10.40 5.75
C LEU A 23 0.02 9.03 6.08
N ASN A 24 -1.17 9.00 6.67
CA ASN A 24 -1.86 7.75 6.94
C ASN A 24 -2.51 7.19 5.67
N LEU A 25 -2.80 5.89 5.68
CA LEU A 25 -3.36 5.17 4.53
C LEU A 25 -4.71 5.73 4.05
N ASP A 26 -5.54 6.25 4.96
CA ASP A 26 -6.86 6.82 4.61
C ASP A 26 -6.71 8.14 3.85
N GLU A 27 -5.85 9.05 4.34
CA GLU A 27 -5.51 10.30 3.66
C GLU A 27 -4.87 10.06 2.30
N PHE A 28 -3.97 9.08 2.19
CA PHE A 28 -3.37 8.69 0.92
C PHE A 28 -4.43 8.29 -0.11
N ILE A 29 -5.33 7.38 0.26
CA ILE A 29 -6.36 6.85 -0.64
C ILE A 29 -7.42 7.92 -0.96
N GLN A 30 -7.79 8.78 0.00
CA GLN A 30 -8.71 9.90 -0.23
C GLN A 30 -8.14 10.93 -1.20
N ASN A 31 -6.87 11.30 -1.05
CA ASN A 31 -6.21 12.21 -1.98
C ASN A 31 -6.09 11.59 -3.38
N ALA A 32 -5.69 10.32 -3.47
CA ALA A 32 -5.67 9.59 -4.74
C ALA A 32 -7.06 9.59 -5.41
N LYS A 33 -8.13 9.35 -4.64
CA LYS A 33 -9.51 9.43 -5.14
C LYS A 33 -9.84 10.80 -5.72
N ARG A 34 -9.44 11.88 -5.06
CA ARG A 34 -9.72 13.25 -5.52
C ARG A 34 -9.00 13.57 -6.83
N LEU A 35 -7.75 13.12 -6.97
CA LEU A 35 -6.91 13.39 -8.14
C LEU A 35 -7.26 12.53 -9.35
N LEU A 36 -7.77 11.30 -9.14
CA LEU A 36 -8.12 10.40 -10.23
C LEU A 36 -9.41 10.81 -10.93
N LYS A 37 -9.39 10.82 -12.26
CA LYS A 37 -10.60 10.88 -13.10
C LYS A 37 -11.56 9.73 -12.76
N PRO A 38 -12.86 9.85 -13.10
CA PRO A 38 -13.80 8.72 -13.00
C PRO A 38 -13.23 7.47 -13.68
N ILE A 39 -13.33 6.31 -13.03
CA ILE A 39 -12.78 5.03 -13.53
C ILE A 39 -11.24 5.08 -13.69
N GLY A 40 -10.57 6.02 -13.00
CA GLY A 40 -9.12 6.06 -12.92
C GLY A 40 -8.55 4.92 -12.06
N THR A 41 -7.31 4.56 -12.35
CA THR A 41 -6.60 3.47 -11.66
C THR A 41 -5.49 4.01 -10.78
N LEU A 42 -5.41 3.48 -9.56
CA LEU A 42 -4.34 3.71 -8.59
C LEU A 42 -3.40 2.50 -8.59
N TYR A 43 -2.10 2.75 -8.73
CA TYR A 43 -1.05 1.73 -8.56
C TYR A 43 -0.12 2.14 -7.42
N PHE A 44 0.19 1.22 -6.52
CA PHE A 44 1.15 1.47 -5.44
C PHE A 44 1.76 0.17 -4.90
N VAL A 45 2.89 0.30 -4.24
CA VAL A 45 3.59 -0.80 -3.56
C VAL A 45 3.40 -0.65 -2.07
N HIS A 46 3.14 -1.76 -1.37
CA HIS A 46 3.04 -1.74 0.08
C HIS A 46 3.55 -3.06 0.71
N ARG A 47 3.75 -3.05 2.04
CA ARG A 47 4.01 -4.25 2.84
C ARG A 47 2.79 -5.18 2.90
N THR A 48 3.05 -6.47 2.80
CA THR A 48 2.04 -7.55 2.80
C THR A 48 1.26 -7.64 4.11
N HIS A 49 1.87 -7.37 5.27
CA HIS A 49 1.18 -7.43 6.57
C HIS A 49 0.02 -6.42 6.69
N ARG A 50 -0.04 -5.39 5.84
CA ARG A 50 -1.12 -4.38 5.83
C ARG A 50 -2.19 -4.64 4.79
N LEU A 51 -2.17 -5.80 4.13
CA LEU A 51 -3.12 -6.15 3.09
C LEU A 51 -4.59 -5.96 3.51
N VAL A 52 -4.95 -6.47 4.68
CA VAL A 52 -6.33 -6.39 5.19
C VAL A 52 -6.76 -4.94 5.40
N GLU A 53 -5.88 -4.11 5.94
CA GLU A 53 -6.13 -2.70 6.16
C GLU A 53 -6.30 -1.95 4.83
N ILE A 54 -5.41 -2.21 3.86
CA ILE A 54 -5.47 -1.64 2.52
C ILE A 54 -6.78 -1.97 1.81
N ILE A 55 -7.19 -3.24 1.82
CA ILE A 55 -8.44 -3.67 1.18
C ILE A 55 -9.63 -2.92 1.79
N LYS A 56 -9.70 -2.83 3.13
CA LYS A 56 -10.76 -2.13 3.84
C LYS A 56 -10.79 -0.63 3.49
N THR A 57 -9.64 0.02 3.47
CA THR A 57 -9.55 1.46 3.19
C THR A 57 -9.89 1.78 1.73
N LEU A 58 -9.48 0.93 0.79
CA LEU A 58 -9.87 1.04 -0.63
C LEU A 58 -11.38 0.90 -0.81
N ASP A 59 -12.00 -0.11 -0.19
CA ASP A 59 -13.45 -0.34 -0.31
C ASP A 59 -14.27 0.80 0.33
N LYS A 60 -13.87 1.27 1.53
CA LYS A 60 -14.43 2.49 2.17
C LYS A 60 -14.42 3.68 1.20
N ASN A 61 -13.33 3.82 0.44
CA ASN A 61 -13.14 4.91 -0.51
C ASN A 61 -13.70 4.66 -1.92
N LYS A 62 -14.50 3.59 -2.12
CA LYS A 62 -15.13 3.24 -3.41
C LYS A 62 -14.12 2.86 -4.51
N PHE A 63 -12.99 2.29 -4.12
CA PHE A 63 -12.10 1.57 -5.02
C PHE A 63 -12.43 0.08 -5.01
N SER A 64 -12.13 -0.60 -6.12
CA SER A 64 -12.10 -2.05 -6.20
C SER A 64 -10.68 -2.50 -6.47
N VAL A 65 -10.18 -3.48 -5.73
CA VAL A 65 -8.86 -4.07 -6.01
C VAL A 65 -8.97 -4.89 -7.29
N LYS A 66 -8.19 -4.53 -8.29
CA LYS A 66 -8.14 -5.20 -9.59
C LYS A 66 -7.03 -6.22 -9.66
N LYS A 67 -5.84 -5.89 -9.16
CA LYS A 67 -4.68 -6.80 -9.17
C LYS A 67 -3.84 -6.67 -7.91
N ILE A 68 -3.37 -7.81 -7.39
CA ILE A 68 -2.33 -7.88 -6.36
C ILE A 68 -1.19 -8.74 -6.89
N ILE A 69 0.04 -8.21 -6.86
CA ILE A 69 1.24 -8.95 -7.21
C ILE A 69 2.10 -9.09 -5.96
N PHE A 70 2.25 -10.30 -5.44
CA PHE A 70 3.14 -10.57 -4.32
C PHE A 70 4.58 -10.67 -4.82
N VAL A 71 5.47 -9.86 -4.24
CA VAL A 71 6.90 -9.86 -4.58
C VAL A 71 7.63 -10.78 -3.62
N PHE A 72 8.16 -11.89 -4.14
CA PHE A 72 8.89 -12.90 -3.39
C PHE A 72 10.40 -12.69 -3.54
N SER A 73 11.09 -12.79 -2.40
CA SER A 73 12.55 -12.92 -2.39
C SER A 73 12.95 -14.38 -2.49
N LYS A 74 14.25 -14.64 -2.71
CA LYS A 74 14.87 -15.99 -2.72
C LYS A 74 14.45 -16.91 -1.57
N ASN A 75 14.02 -16.38 -0.43
CA ASN A 75 13.58 -17.15 0.73
C ASN A 75 12.10 -17.57 0.66
N ASN A 76 11.45 -17.47 -0.51
CA ASN A 76 10.01 -17.74 -0.70
C ASN A 76 9.09 -16.98 0.26
N THR A 77 9.55 -15.81 0.75
CA THR A 77 8.75 -14.91 1.58
C THR A 77 8.46 -13.63 0.82
N SER A 78 7.21 -13.17 0.92
CA SER A 78 6.76 -11.92 0.33
C SER A 78 6.57 -10.85 1.40
N SER A 79 7.48 -9.88 1.43
CA SER A 79 7.41 -8.73 2.35
C SER A 79 6.80 -7.48 1.69
N MET A 80 6.59 -7.52 0.37
CA MET A 80 6.09 -6.42 -0.44
C MET A 80 5.09 -6.94 -1.48
N MET A 81 4.10 -6.12 -1.82
CA MET A 81 3.12 -6.39 -2.85
C MET A 81 2.83 -5.13 -3.66
N ILE A 82 2.52 -5.31 -4.94
CA ILE A 82 2.03 -4.28 -5.84
C ILE A 82 0.51 -4.39 -5.88
N ILE A 83 -0.19 -3.27 -5.84
CA ILE A 83 -1.65 -3.21 -5.80
C ILE A 83 -2.13 -2.29 -6.92
N GLU A 84 -3.05 -2.78 -7.72
CA GLU A 84 -3.83 -2.02 -8.70
C GLU A 84 -5.28 -1.89 -8.20
N ALA A 85 -5.78 -0.66 -8.08
CA ALA A 85 -7.12 -0.39 -7.60
C ALA A 85 -7.89 0.56 -8.54
N LEU A 86 -9.12 0.21 -8.89
CA LEU A 86 -9.97 0.95 -9.84
C LEU A 86 -11.03 1.77 -9.10
N LYS A 87 -11.15 3.08 -9.41
CA LYS A 87 -12.13 3.98 -8.79
C LYS A 87 -13.53 3.78 -9.38
N GLY A 88 -14.52 3.55 -8.53
CA GLY A 88 -15.94 3.69 -8.88
C GLY A 88 -16.54 2.59 -9.78
N LYS A 89 -15.82 1.48 -10.00
CA LYS A 89 -16.32 0.32 -10.74
C LYS A 89 -15.91 -0.97 -10.02
N LYS A 90 -16.86 -1.89 -9.84
CA LYS A 90 -16.58 -3.25 -9.34
C LYS A 90 -15.96 -4.09 -10.45
N ILE A 91 -14.92 -4.84 -10.12
CA ILE A 91 -14.17 -5.67 -11.05
C ILE A 91 -13.69 -6.93 -10.33
N LYS A 92 -13.36 -7.96 -11.11
CA LYS A 92 -12.72 -9.18 -10.61
C LYS A 92 -11.29 -8.87 -10.14
N LEU A 93 -10.88 -9.52 -9.06
CA LEU A 93 -9.50 -9.51 -8.57
C LEU A 93 -8.65 -10.53 -9.34
N GLU A 94 -7.46 -10.11 -9.75
CA GLU A 94 -6.37 -10.94 -10.26
C GLU A 94 -5.24 -11.01 -9.22
N ILE A 95 -4.63 -12.19 -9.07
CA ILE A 95 -3.52 -12.42 -8.12
C ILE A 95 -2.36 -13.03 -8.90
N GLU A 96 -1.18 -12.44 -8.75
CA GLU A 96 0.06 -12.89 -9.40
C GLU A 96 1.22 -12.93 -8.39
N ASN A 97 2.26 -13.69 -8.73
CA ASN A 97 3.49 -13.75 -7.96
C ASN A 97 4.66 -13.29 -8.85
N TYR A 98 5.54 -12.46 -8.30
CA TYR A 98 6.77 -12.04 -8.95
C TYR A 98 7.96 -12.44 -8.09
N TYR A 99 8.94 -13.12 -8.68
CA TYR A 99 10.11 -13.65 -7.98
C TYR A 99 11.35 -12.84 -8.39
N VAL A 100 12.06 -12.32 -7.39
CA VAL A 100 13.30 -11.52 -7.52
C VAL A 100 14.53 -12.33 -7.11
#